data_AF-A0A5R8LEY1-F1
#
_entry.id   AF-A0A5R8LEY1-F1
#
_cell.length_a   1.000
_cell.length_b   1.000
_cell.length_c   1.000
_cell.angle_alpha   90.00
_cell.angle_beta   90.00
_cell.angle_gamma   90.00
#
_symmetry.space_group_name_H-M   'P 1'
#
loop_
_entity.id
_entity.type
_entity.pdbx_description
1 polymer ?
#
loop_
_entity_poly.entity_id
_entity_poly.type
_entity_poly.pdbx_seq_one_letter_code
_entity_poly.pdbx_strand_id
1 'polypeptide(L)'
;MIQALVATLMWALVASLLIFRRKRADRSITYASFTIAVAMTLNVDAIYLVTDPLLGGTNVTTLVSDGLLMTGIFFLGRGVMKADEYRPRLVRVAVGIPVLLTSLLAITTTFVFIDRGTTTTRFMIDLGAQPAAAAYSIINFSYFFLVITTMMILAARQYLRSSGIQRLPSALLSLGSAFGGGLCLAVLIMDVAHVTGHLDLMRAVQRAYEPLSLLAFLFLCAGFAAQPVVRRAQHDMRRKRTVGLATQLEPLWKRASLVRPGLSQADPLAASADDLESRLHREIVEIRDAMIDPRVTFDISAAERALLNRAESHLLGLDTRATRTTASPGGRVGQEGSS
;
A
#
# COMPACT_ATOMS: atom_id res chain seq x y z
N MET A 1 20.54 -9.38 -16.44
CA MET A 1 20.58 -9.70 -14.99
C MET A 1 19.55 -8.90 -14.18
N ILE A 2 19.48 -7.58 -14.35
CA ILE A 2 18.54 -6.71 -13.61
C ILE A 2 17.07 -7.07 -13.85
N GLN A 3 16.66 -7.30 -15.11
CA GLN A 3 15.28 -7.71 -15.44
C GLN A 3 14.84 -8.98 -14.67
N ALA A 4 15.73 -9.99 -14.60
CA ALA A 4 15.46 -11.22 -13.87
C ALA A 4 15.33 -10.99 -12.35
N LEU A 5 16.13 -10.08 -11.78
CA LEU A 5 16.00 -9.67 -10.39
C LEU A 5 14.65 -8.98 -10.12
N VAL A 6 14.24 -8.06 -10.99
CA VAL A 6 12.94 -7.37 -10.89
C VAL A 6 11.79 -8.37 -11.00
N ALA A 7 11.84 -9.29 -11.97
CA ALA A 7 10.83 -10.35 -12.12
C ALA A 7 10.77 -11.23 -10.86
N THR A 8 11.91 -11.64 -10.32
CA THR A 8 12.00 -12.46 -9.10
C THR A 8 11.41 -11.72 -7.90
N LEU A 9 11.72 -10.44 -7.74
CA LEU A 9 11.18 -9.59 -6.68
C LEU A 9 9.66 -9.48 -6.78
N MET A 10 9.13 -9.29 -8.00
CA MET A 10 7.69 -9.23 -8.26
C MET A 10 7.00 -10.55 -7.92
N TRP A 11 7.58 -11.70 -8.27
CA TRP A 11 7.06 -13.01 -7.88
C TRP A 11 7.13 -13.25 -6.37
N ALA A 12 8.20 -12.80 -5.71
CA ALA A 12 8.30 -12.84 -4.25
C ALA A 12 7.20 -11.99 -3.58
N LEU A 13 6.88 -10.81 -4.13
CA LEU A 13 5.75 -10.01 -3.68
C LEU A 13 4.42 -10.76 -3.85
N VAL A 14 4.18 -11.38 -5.01
CA VAL A 14 2.97 -12.17 -5.27
C VAL A 14 2.84 -13.30 -4.25
N ALA A 15 3.91 -14.07 -4.02
CA ALA A 15 3.93 -15.14 -3.04
C ALA A 15 3.63 -14.63 -1.62
N SER A 16 4.28 -13.53 -1.21
CA SER A 16 4.02 -12.88 0.08
C SER A 16 2.55 -12.48 0.24
N LEU A 17 1.98 -11.79 -0.75
CA LEU A 17 0.58 -11.36 -0.71
C LEU A 17 -0.40 -12.54 -0.66
N LEU A 18 -0.08 -13.66 -1.33
CA LEU A 18 -0.89 -14.88 -1.29
C LEU A 18 -0.82 -15.58 0.07
N ILE A 19 0.36 -15.66 0.69
CA ILE A 19 0.56 -16.26 2.02
C ILE A 19 -0.19 -15.46 3.11
N PHE A 20 -0.12 -14.13 3.05
CA PHE A 20 -0.78 -13.26 4.03
C PHE A 20 -2.28 -12.99 3.74
N ARG A 21 -2.86 -13.66 2.74
CA ARG A 21 -4.24 -13.44 2.30
C ARG A 21 -5.25 -14.10 3.26
N ARG A 22 -5.86 -13.34 4.17
CA ARG A 22 -7.08 -13.77 4.90
C ARG A 22 -8.33 -13.03 4.41
N LYS A 23 -9.32 -13.85 3.99
CA LYS A 23 -10.78 -13.69 3.68
C LYS A 23 -11.38 -12.36 3.20
N ARG A 24 -10.71 -11.20 3.24
CA ARG A 24 -11.27 -9.90 2.81
C ARG A 24 -10.24 -8.86 2.34
N ALA A 25 -8.99 -9.24 2.06
CA ALA A 25 -7.98 -8.30 1.57
C ALA A 25 -8.24 -7.92 0.09
N ASP A 26 -7.99 -6.65 -0.26
CA ASP A 26 -8.27 -6.07 -1.58
C ASP A 26 -7.63 -6.86 -2.72
N ARG A 27 -8.47 -7.52 -3.51
CA ARG A 27 -8.05 -8.36 -4.66
C ARG A 27 -7.29 -7.55 -5.71
N SER A 28 -7.52 -6.24 -5.79
CA SER A 28 -6.87 -5.36 -6.76
C SER A 28 -5.34 -5.33 -6.63
N ILE A 29 -4.79 -5.35 -5.41
CA ILE A 29 -3.33 -5.33 -5.22
C ILE A 29 -2.73 -6.67 -5.67
N THR A 30 -3.38 -7.80 -5.34
CA THR A 30 -2.91 -9.13 -5.80
C THR A 30 -2.97 -9.26 -7.31
N TYR A 31 -4.05 -8.79 -7.95
CA TYR A 31 -4.14 -8.79 -9.41
C TYR A 31 -3.09 -7.87 -10.03
N ALA A 32 -2.90 -6.67 -9.48
CA ALA A 32 -1.84 -5.77 -9.92
C ALA A 32 -0.46 -6.44 -9.87
N SER A 33 -0.07 -6.98 -8.71
CA SER A 33 1.23 -7.62 -8.53
C SER A 33 1.42 -8.82 -9.46
N PHE A 34 0.38 -9.64 -9.66
CA PHE A 34 0.44 -10.77 -10.57
C PHE A 34 0.62 -10.33 -12.02
N THR A 35 -0.19 -9.38 -12.49
CA THR A 35 -0.10 -8.88 -13.87
C THR A 35 1.25 -8.21 -14.14
N ILE A 36 1.78 -7.42 -13.19
CA ILE A 36 3.11 -6.82 -13.29
C ILE A 36 4.20 -7.91 -13.30
N ALA A 37 4.09 -8.95 -12.46
CA ALA A 37 5.06 -10.04 -12.45
C ALA A 37 5.13 -10.77 -13.80
N VAL A 38 3.97 -11.05 -14.42
CA VAL A 38 3.91 -11.64 -15.76
C VAL A 38 4.56 -10.70 -16.79
N ALA A 39 4.21 -9.42 -16.79
CA ALA A 39 4.80 -8.43 -17.69
C ALA A 39 6.34 -8.36 -17.56
N MET A 40 6.86 -8.33 -16.33
CA MET A 40 8.30 -8.32 -16.08
C MET A 40 8.98 -9.62 -16.49
N THR A 41 8.28 -10.75 -16.36
CA THR A 41 8.79 -12.07 -16.77
C THR A 41 8.94 -12.15 -18.29
N LEU A 42 7.96 -11.65 -19.05
CA LEU A 42 8.03 -11.59 -20.50
C LEU A 42 9.17 -10.68 -21.01
N ASN A 43 9.55 -9.67 -20.23
CA ASN A 43 10.68 -8.78 -20.53
C ASN A 43 12.07 -9.35 -20.19
N VAL A 44 12.16 -10.57 -19.63
CA VAL A 44 13.46 -11.22 -19.42
C VAL A 44 13.97 -11.73 -20.76
N ASP A 45 15.15 -11.28 -21.19
CA ASP A 45 15.73 -11.59 -22.52
C ASP A 45 15.55 -13.06 -22.96
N ALA A 46 15.87 -14.01 -22.07
CA ALA A 46 15.74 -15.45 -22.37
C ALA A 46 14.30 -15.91 -22.64
N ILE A 47 13.31 -15.31 -21.95
CA ILE A 47 11.89 -15.60 -22.13
C ILE A 47 11.35 -14.83 -23.35
N TYR A 48 11.78 -13.58 -23.51
CA TYR A 48 11.40 -12.72 -24.63
C TYR A 48 11.78 -13.36 -25.97
N LEU A 49 13.03 -13.83 -26.11
CA LEU A 49 13.53 -14.48 -27.33
C LEU A 49 12.79 -15.77 -27.70
N VAL A 50 12.13 -16.42 -26.75
CA VAL A 50 11.30 -17.62 -27.02
C VAL A 50 9.87 -17.23 -27.34
N THR A 51 9.33 -16.22 -26.66
CA THR A 51 7.92 -15.84 -26.76
C THR A 51 7.62 -14.96 -27.97
N ASP A 52 8.51 -14.04 -28.34
CA ASP A 52 8.28 -13.13 -29.47
C ASP A 52 8.16 -13.86 -30.82
N PRO A 53 9.01 -14.87 -31.15
CA PRO A 53 8.82 -15.65 -32.37
C PRO A 53 7.47 -16.36 -32.45
N LEU A 54 6.92 -16.82 -31.32
CA LEU A 54 5.60 -17.46 -31.26
C LEU A 54 4.46 -16.47 -31.57
N LEU A 55 4.71 -15.17 -31.38
CA LEU A 55 3.78 -14.07 -31.68
C LEU A 55 4.10 -13.37 -33.01
N GLY A 56 4.96 -13.94 -33.85
CA GLY A 56 5.30 -13.45 -35.18
C GLY A 56 6.69 -12.85 -35.33
N GLY A 57 7.51 -12.77 -34.27
CA GLY A 57 8.93 -12.40 -34.35
C GLY A 57 9.20 -10.94 -34.71
N THR A 58 8.24 -10.05 -34.41
CA THR A 58 8.26 -8.63 -34.77
C THR A 58 8.06 -7.73 -33.56
N ASN A 59 8.56 -8.15 -32.40
CA ASN A 59 8.49 -7.43 -31.12
C ASN A 59 7.07 -7.26 -30.55
N VAL A 60 6.14 -8.15 -30.92
CA VAL A 60 4.76 -8.15 -30.40
C VAL A 60 4.74 -8.47 -28.91
N THR A 61 5.71 -9.26 -28.41
CA THR A 61 5.84 -9.51 -26.97
C THR A 61 6.06 -8.21 -26.19
N THR A 62 6.72 -7.19 -26.75
CA THR A 62 6.87 -5.88 -26.11
C THR A 62 5.52 -5.22 -25.88
N LEU A 63 4.68 -5.15 -26.91
CA LEU A 63 3.34 -4.56 -26.81
C LEU A 63 2.47 -5.30 -25.77
N VAL A 64 2.49 -6.63 -25.78
CA VAL A 64 1.75 -7.45 -24.81
C VAL A 64 2.25 -7.19 -23.39
N SER A 65 3.57 -7.17 -23.19
CA SER A 65 4.18 -6.96 -21.88
C SER A 65 3.87 -5.56 -21.34
N ASP A 66 3.97 -4.53 -22.18
CA ASP A 66 3.65 -3.15 -21.80
C ASP A 66 2.15 -3.00 -21.50
N GLY A 67 1.27 -3.59 -22.29
CA GLY A 67 -0.17 -3.60 -22.01
C GLY A 67 -0.52 -4.29 -20.68
N LEU A 68 0.14 -5.40 -20.36
CA LEU A 68 0.03 -6.06 -19.06
C LEU A 68 0.57 -5.17 -17.94
N LEU A 69 1.71 -4.51 -18.13
CA LEU A 69 2.30 -3.60 -17.15
C LEU A 69 1.38 -2.41 -16.85
N MET A 70 0.82 -1.77 -17.89
CA MET A 70 -0.19 -0.70 -17.77
C MET A 70 -1.42 -1.17 -16.99
N THR A 71 -1.93 -2.35 -17.33
CA THR A 71 -3.09 -2.93 -16.63
C THR A 71 -2.77 -3.25 -15.16
N GLY A 72 -1.56 -3.74 -14.89
CA GLY A 72 -1.08 -3.99 -13.54
C GLY A 72 -0.99 -2.71 -12.71
N ILE A 73 -0.36 -1.66 -13.26
CA ILE A 73 -0.23 -0.35 -12.63
C ILE A 73 -1.61 0.31 -12.41
N PHE A 74 -2.55 0.15 -13.36
CA PHE A 74 -3.93 0.58 -13.18
C PHE A 74 -4.58 -0.05 -11.94
N PHE A 75 -4.51 -1.37 -11.80
CA PHE A 75 -5.05 -2.07 -10.64
C PHE A 75 -4.34 -1.66 -9.35
N LEU A 76 -3.05 -1.36 -9.43
CA LEU A 76 -2.25 -0.86 -8.30
C LEU A 76 -2.77 0.49 -7.81
N GLY A 77 -2.91 1.45 -8.73
CA GLY A 77 -3.48 2.77 -8.43
C GLY A 77 -4.89 2.68 -7.85
N ARG A 78 -5.71 1.75 -8.37
CA ARG A 78 -7.08 1.50 -7.86
C ARG A 78 -7.06 0.93 -6.45
N GLY A 79 -6.13 0.01 -6.17
CA GLY A 79 -5.94 -0.57 -4.85
C GLY A 79 -5.56 0.47 -3.81
N VAL A 80 -4.60 1.34 -4.13
CA VAL A 80 -4.17 2.43 -3.24
C VAL A 80 -5.30 3.45 -3.03
N MET A 81 -6.01 3.85 -4.08
CA MET A 81 -7.13 4.79 -3.98
C MET A 81 -8.29 4.25 -3.14
N LYS A 82 -8.55 2.93 -3.19
CA LYS A 82 -9.63 2.33 -2.37
C LYS A 82 -9.30 2.35 -0.87
N ALA A 83 -8.01 2.33 -0.53
CA ALA A 83 -7.54 2.36 0.85
C ALA A 83 -7.57 3.77 1.49
N ASP A 84 -7.69 4.84 0.69
CA ASP A 84 -7.83 6.22 1.19
C ASP A 84 -9.30 6.68 1.19
N GLU A 85 -9.72 7.35 2.26
CA GLU A 85 -11.04 7.96 2.39
C GLU A 85 -11.18 9.21 1.50
N TYR A 86 -10.06 9.86 1.17
CA TYR A 86 -10.04 11.07 0.34
C TYR A 86 -9.92 10.73 -1.15
N ARG A 87 -10.97 11.04 -1.92
CA ARG A 87 -11.05 10.73 -3.36
C ARG A 87 -11.16 11.98 -4.23
N PRO A 88 -10.07 12.72 -4.47
CA PRO A 88 -10.11 13.90 -5.32
C PRO A 88 -10.44 13.49 -6.77
N ARG A 89 -11.23 14.32 -7.47
CA ARG A 89 -11.72 14.01 -8.82
C ARG A 89 -10.58 13.71 -9.80
N LEU A 90 -9.48 14.46 -9.71
CA LEU A 90 -8.30 14.28 -10.55
C LEU A 90 -7.67 12.90 -10.42
N VAL A 91 -7.49 12.40 -9.18
CA VAL A 91 -6.96 11.05 -8.92
C VAL A 91 -7.89 9.96 -9.45
N ARG A 92 -9.20 10.18 -9.34
CA ARG A 92 -10.20 9.23 -9.86
C ARG A 92 -10.19 9.16 -11.39
N VAL A 93 -10.00 10.29 -12.05
CA VAL A 93 -9.87 10.37 -13.52
C VAL A 93 -8.55 9.73 -13.94
N ALA A 94 -7.44 10.07 -13.28
CA ALA A 94 -6.11 9.54 -13.55
C ALA A 94 -6.06 8.01 -13.51
N VAL A 95 -6.72 7.40 -12.52
CA VAL A 95 -6.83 5.94 -12.39
C VAL A 95 -8.19 5.43 -12.91
N GLY A 96 -8.70 6.08 -13.96
CA GLY A 96 -9.95 5.74 -14.63
C GLY A 96 -9.76 4.71 -15.74
N ILE A 97 -10.78 3.86 -15.95
CA ILE A 97 -10.82 2.93 -17.09
C ILE A 97 -10.69 3.68 -18.43
N PRO A 98 -11.33 4.85 -18.64
CA PRO A 98 -11.19 5.57 -19.91
C PRO A 98 -9.73 5.93 -20.22
N VAL A 99 -8.98 6.42 -19.23
CA VAL A 99 -7.57 6.80 -19.42
C VAL A 99 -6.74 5.58 -19.81
N LEU A 100 -6.91 4.45 -19.10
CA LEU A 100 -6.21 3.21 -19.44
C LEU A 100 -6.54 2.76 -20.88
N LEU A 101 -7.82 2.71 -21.25
CA LEU A 101 -8.24 2.28 -22.59
C LEU A 101 -7.71 3.22 -23.68
N THR A 102 -7.76 4.53 -23.46
CA THR A 102 -7.20 5.50 -24.40
C THR A 102 -5.70 5.35 -24.55
N SER A 103 -4.96 5.13 -23.46
CA SER A 103 -3.52 4.92 -23.51
C SER A 103 -3.16 3.60 -24.18
N LEU A 104 -3.88 2.50 -23.89
CA LEU A 104 -3.71 1.21 -24.55
C LEU A 104 -3.97 1.29 -26.06
N LEU A 105 -5.05 1.97 -26.46
CA LEU A 105 -5.37 2.19 -27.86
C LEU A 105 -4.27 3.03 -28.53
N ALA A 106 -3.81 4.08 -27.87
CA ALA A 106 -2.79 4.97 -28.41
C ALA A 106 -1.44 4.24 -28.59
N ILE A 107 -0.98 3.45 -27.61
CA ILE A 107 0.25 2.65 -27.76
C ILE A 107 0.09 1.57 -28.84
N THR A 108 -1.08 0.95 -28.96
CA THR A 108 -1.32 -0.06 -30.00
C THR A 108 -1.27 0.60 -31.39
N THR A 109 -1.87 1.79 -31.51
CA THR A 109 -1.88 2.55 -32.76
C THR A 109 -0.46 2.96 -33.14
N THR A 110 0.30 3.59 -32.24
CA THR A 110 1.68 3.99 -32.54
C THR A 110 2.58 2.80 -32.82
N PHE A 111 2.39 1.67 -32.12
CA PHE A 111 3.15 0.44 -32.35
C PHE A 111 3.00 -0.12 -33.77
N VAL A 112 1.81 -0.02 -34.37
CA VAL A 112 1.57 -0.43 -35.77
C VAL A 112 2.37 0.41 -36.77
N PHE A 113 2.67 1.68 -36.45
CA PHE A 113 3.44 2.58 -37.30
C PHE A 113 4.97 2.45 -37.12
N ILE A 114 5.45 1.61 -36.21
CA ILE A 114 6.88 1.37 -36.02
C ILE A 114 7.37 0.43 -37.11
N ASP A 115 8.50 0.76 -37.74
CA ASP A 115 9.23 -0.20 -38.55
C ASP A 115 10.01 -1.14 -37.62
N ARG A 116 9.38 -2.27 -37.27
CA ARG A 116 9.78 -3.13 -36.16
C ARG A 116 10.93 -4.09 -36.49
N GLY A 117 11.17 -4.35 -37.77
CA GLY A 117 12.13 -5.37 -38.20
C GLY A 117 11.92 -6.72 -37.52
N THR A 118 13.03 -7.39 -37.19
CA THR A 118 13.05 -8.66 -36.45
C THR A 118 13.08 -8.45 -34.94
N THR A 119 12.80 -9.52 -34.18
CA THR A 119 12.92 -9.55 -32.71
C THR A 119 14.23 -8.91 -32.21
N THR A 120 14.11 -7.96 -31.28
CA THR A 120 15.21 -7.37 -30.52
C THR A 120 14.88 -7.31 -29.03
N THR A 121 15.87 -7.57 -28.18
CA THR A 121 15.75 -7.42 -26.71
C THR A 121 16.00 -5.98 -26.26
N ARG A 122 16.41 -5.09 -27.16
CA ARG A 122 16.77 -3.69 -26.89
C ARG A 122 15.90 -2.72 -27.68
N PHE A 123 14.59 -2.97 -27.70
CA PHE A 123 13.59 -2.26 -28.51
C PHE A 123 13.79 -0.74 -28.58
N MET A 124 13.85 -0.04 -27.45
CA MET A 124 13.98 1.43 -27.44
C MET A 124 15.39 1.94 -27.72
N ILE A 125 16.43 1.11 -27.65
CA ILE A 125 17.78 1.48 -28.08
C ILE A 125 17.87 1.35 -29.61
N ASP A 126 17.31 0.28 -30.17
CA ASP A 126 17.45 -0.02 -31.60
C ASP A 126 16.45 0.75 -32.47
N LEU A 127 15.22 0.94 -31.97
CA LEU A 127 14.12 1.54 -32.72
C LEU A 127 13.74 2.94 -32.19
N GLY A 128 14.28 3.37 -31.05
CA GLY A 128 13.85 4.59 -30.37
C GLY A 128 14.11 5.90 -31.12
N ALA A 129 14.99 5.89 -32.13
CA ALA A 129 15.19 7.04 -33.02
C ALA A 129 13.96 7.29 -33.93
N GLN A 130 13.11 6.27 -34.13
CA GLN A 130 11.89 6.43 -34.93
C GLN A 130 10.85 7.26 -34.16
N PRO A 131 10.22 8.28 -34.77
CA PRO A 131 9.19 9.08 -34.11
C PRO A 131 8.02 8.25 -33.57
N ALA A 132 7.62 7.19 -34.28
CA ALA A 132 6.55 6.29 -33.83
C ALA A 132 6.93 5.51 -32.56
N ALA A 133 8.18 5.04 -32.45
CA ALA A 133 8.68 4.32 -31.28
C ALA A 133 8.84 5.25 -30.07
N ALA A 134 9.33 6.46 -30.29
CA ALA A 134 9.37 7.47 -29.23
C ALA A 134 7.96 7.89 -28.77
N ALA A 135 7.02 8.12 -29.69
CA ALA A 135 5.63 8.40 -29.32
C ALA A 135 5.01 7.25 -28.51
N TYR A 136 5.25 6.00 -28.93
CA TYR A 136 4.87 4.80 -28.20
C TYR A 136 5.38 4.82 -26.74
N SER A 137 6.69 5.01 -26.56
CA SER A 137 7.31 5.04 -25.23
C SER A 137 6.82 6.23 -24.40
N ILE A 138 6.74 7.42 -24.99
CA ILE A 138 6.25 8.64 -24.33
C ILE A 138 4.83 8.44 -23.79
N ILE A 139 3.92 7.86 -24.58
CA ILE A 139 2.55 7.59 -24.13
C ILE A 139 2.55 6.61 -22.96
N ASN A 140 3.32 5.52 -23.08
CA ASN A 140 3.40 4.47 -22.07
C ASN A 140 3.94 5.02 -20.73
N PHE A 141 5.09 5.69 -20.76
CA PHE A 141 5.72 6.25 -19.55
C PHE A 141 5.01 7.49 -19.01
N SER A 142 4.30 8.26 -19.84
CA SER A 142 3.42 9.33 -19.34
C SER A 142 2.25 8.77 -18.54
N TYR A 143 1.66 7.65 -19.00
CA TYR A 143 0.63 6.95 -18.25
C TYR A 143 1.16 6.45 -16.89
N PHE A 144 2.34 5.80 -16.90
CA PHE A 144 2.99 5.37 -15.65
C PHE A 144 3.28 6.53 -14.72
N PHE A 145 3.85 7.63 -15.24
CA PHE A 145 4.16 8.81 -14.46
C PHE A 145 2.91 9.38 -13.78
N LEU A 146 1.79 9.47 -14.49
CA LEU A 146 0.52 9.95 -13.96
C LEU A 146 -0.02 9.07 -12.82
N VAL A 147 0.01 7.74 -12.99
CA VAL A 147 -0.48 6.81 -11.95
C VAL A 147 0.48 6.76 -10.76
N ILE A 148 1.79 6.71 -10.99
CA ILE A 148 2.81 6.66 -9.94
C ILE A 148 2.82 7.97 -9.13
N THR A 149 2.70 9.13 -9.79
CA THR A 149 2.59 10.43 -9.10
C THR A 149 1.36 10.48 -8.21
N THR A 150 0.23 9.96 -8.71
CA THR A 150 -0.98 9.82 -7.93
C THR A 150 -0.76 8.93 -6.70
N MET A 151 -0.10 7.79 -6.86
CA MET A 151 0.27 6.90 -5.75
C MET A 151 1.22 7.58 -4.76
N MET A 152 2.19 8.37 -5.23
CA MET A 152 3.11 9.13 -4.38
C MET A 152 2.36 10.12 -3.48
N ILE A 153 1.41 10.87 -4.05
CA ILE A 153 0.60 11.84 -3.28
C ILE A 153 -0.20 11.13 -2.19
N LEU A 154 -0.83 9.98 -2.50
CA LEU A 154 -1.59 9.20 -1.53
C LEU A 154 -0.68 8.60 -0.44
N ALA A 155 0.47 8.05 -0.83
CA ALA A 155 1.44 7.46 0.10
C ALA A 155 2.05 8.51 1.05
N ALA A 156 2.42 9.69 0.52
CA ALA A 156 2.95 10.79 1.32
C ALA A 156 1.91 11.30 2.34
N ARG A 157 0.64 11.40 1.94
CA ARG A 157 -0.44 11.76 2.86
C ARG A 157 -0.66 10.72 3.95
N GLN A 158 -0.65 9.44 3.57
CA GLN A 158 -0.76 8.35 4.53
C GLN A 158 0.42 8.36 5.50
N TYR A 159 1.62 8.70 5.04
CA TYR A 159 2.80 8.86 5.89
C TYR A 159 2.62 9.99 6.92
N LEU A 160 2.09 11.13 6.50
CA LEU A 160 1.81 12.26 7.40
C LEU A 160 0.71 11.95 8.43
N ARG A 161 -0.30 11.16 8.06
CA ARG A 161 -1.43 10.79 8.93
C ARG A 161 -1.14 9.60 9.85
N SER A 162 -0.22 8.72 9.46
CA SER A 162 0.13 7.54 10.23
C SER A 162 1.09 7.89 11.37
N SER A 163 1.02 7.11 12.45
CA SER A 163 1.94 7.18 13.58
C SER A 163 2.52 5.80 13.89
N GLY A 164 3.74 5.79 14.44
CA GLY A 164 4.44 4.55 14.78
C GLY A 164 4.69 3.64 13.57
N ILE A 165 4.48 2.33 13.75
CA ILE A 165 4.89 1.29 12.79
C ILE A 165 4.12 1.34 11.45
N GLN A 166 2.99 2.04 11.38
CA GLN A 166 2.24 2.23 10.13
C GLN A 166 2.90 3.22 9.16
N ARG A 167 3.86 4.03 9.63
CA ARG A 167 4.62 4.92 8.75
C ARG A 167 5.52 4.17 7.77
N LEU A 168 6.02 3.00 8.17
CA LEU A 168 7.01 2.26 7.40
C LEU A 168 6.48 1.86 6.00
N PRO A 169 5.31 1.20 5.85
CA PRO A 169 4.77 0.90 4.52
C PRO A 169 4.52 2.15 3.67
N SER A 170 3.96 3.22 4.26
CA SER A 170 3.72 4.47 3.54
C SER A 170 5.00 5.18 3.11
N ALA A 171 6.06 5.13 3.92
CA ALA A 171 7.37 5.69 3.58
C ALA A 171 8.01 4.94 2.42
N LEU A 172 8.01 3.60 2.48
CA LEU A 172 8.53 2.74 1.41
C LEU A 172 7.77 2.96 0.11
N LEU A 173 6.42 3.01 0.16
CA LEU A 173 5.60 3.29 -1.02
C LEU A 173 5.85 4.70 -1.59
N SER A 174 6.00 5.71 -0.73
CA SER A 174 6.30 7.08 -1.17
C SER A 174 7.67 7.15 -1.84
N LEU A 175 8.68 6.50 -1.26
CA LEU A 175 10.04 6.48 -1.79
C LEU A 175 10.11 5.70 -3.12
N GLY A 176 9.48 4.53 -3.18
CA GLY A 176 9.39 3.74 -4.41
C GLY A 176 8.64 4.47 -5.53
N SER A 177 7.58 5.21 -5.19
CA SER A 177 6.86 6.04 -6.16
C SER A 177 7.68 7.25 -6.62
N ALA A 178 8.49 7.86 -5.74
CA ALA A 178 9.39 8.94 -6.13
C ALA A 178 10.47 8.46 -7.12
N PHE A 179 11.10 7.31 -6.84
CA PHE A 179 12.03 6.68 -7.79
C PHE A 179 11.34 6.26 -9.09
N GLY A 180 10.12 5.72 -9.03
CA GLY A 180 9.33 5.39 -10.23
C GLY A 180 8.96 6.62 -11.07
N GLY A 181 8.62 7.73 -10.43
CA GLY A 181 8.39 9.00 -11.11
C GLY A 181 9.65 9.54 -11.77
N GLY A 182 10.79 9.48 -11.06
CA GLY A 182 12.11 9.82 -11.60
C GLY A 182 12.51 8.94 -12.79
N LEU A 183 12.23 7.63 -12.73
CA LEU A 183 12.43 6.69 -13.82
C LEU A 183 11.62 7.09 -15.06
N CYS A 184 10.33 7.38 -14.89
CA CYS A 184 9.48 7.81 -16.01
C CYS A 184 10.00 9.10 -16.64
N LEU A 185 10.39 10.08 -15.81
CA LEU A 185 10.97 11.34 -16.31
C LEU A 185 12.28 11.10 -17.06
N ALA A 186 13.14 10.23 -16.56
CA ALA A 186 14.38 9.86 -17.24
C ALA A 186 14.11 9.24 -18.61
N VAL A 187 13.13 8.33 -18.72
CA VAL A 187 12.73 7.74 -20.02
C VAL A 187 12.17 8.79 -20.97
N LEU A 188 11.27 9.66 -20.51
CA LEU A 188 10.73 10.74 -21.34
C LEU A 188 11.84 11.66 -21.89
N ILE A 189 12.83 12.01 -21.05
CA ILE A 189 13.98 12.79 -21.49
C ILE A 189 14.81 12.01 -22.53
N MET A 190 15.05 10.72 -22.30
CA MET A 190 15.78 9.86 -23.25
C MET A 190 15.05 9.77 -24.60
N ASP A 191 13.73 9.60 -24.61
CA ASP A 191 12.93 9.49 -25.84
C ASP A 191 13.03 10.76 -26.69
N VAL A 192 12.87 11.93 -26.05
CA VAL A 192 13.00 13.22 -26.73
C VAL A 192 14.44 13.45 -27.20
N ALA A 193 15.44 13.13 -26.37
CA ALA A 193 16.84 13.27 -26.72
C ALA A 193 17.23 12.36 -27.90
N HIS A 194 16.70 11.13 -27.95
CA HIS A 194 17.00 10.17 -29.01
C HIS A 194 16.44 10.66 -30.36
N VAL A 195 15.19 11.08 -30.42
CA VAL A 195 14.55 11.57 -31.67
C VAL A 195 15.14 12.90 -32.15
N THR A 196 15.56 13.76 -31.23
CA THR A 196 16.17 15.05 -31.59
C THR A 196 17.68 14.95 -31.87
N GLY A 197 18.27 13.75 -31.79
CA GLY A 197 19.69 13.52 -32.06
C GLY A 197 20.65 13.92 -30.94
N HIS A 198 20.16 14.29 -29.76
CA HIS A 198 20.97 14.65 -28.59
C HIS A 198 21.47 13.41 -27.83
N LEU A 199 22.29 12.59 -28.50
CA LEU A 199 22.73 11.29 -28.00
C LEU A 199 23.58 11.38 -26.71
N ASP A 200 24.31 12.47 -26.50
CA ASP A 200 25.11 12.65 -25.28
C ASP A 200 24.23 12.83 -24.05
N LEU A 201 23.14 13.60 -24.17
CA LEU A 201 22.13 13.74 -23.13
C LEU A 201 21.43 12.40 -22.86
N MET A 202 21.03 11.69 -23.92
CA MET A 202 20.41 10.36 -23.82
C MET A 202 21.31 9.41 -23.02
N ARG A 203 22.59 9.29 -23.39
CA ARG A 203 23.56 8.41 -22.70
C ARG A 203 23.84 8.85 -21.27
N ALA A 204 23.85 10.15 -20.98
CA ALA A 204 24.03 10.65 -19.62
C ALA A 204 22.86 10.24 -18.71
N VAL A 205 21.63 10.39 -19.20
CA VAL A 205 20.41 10.01 -18.45
C VAL A 205 20.25 8.50 -18.35
N GLN A 206 20.65 7.74 -19.37
CA GLN A 206 20.59 6.28 -19.41
C GLN A 206 21.31 5.63 -18.22
N ARG A 207 22.39 6.22 -17.72
CA ARG A 207 23.11 5.71 -16.53
C ARG A 207 22.23 5.66 -15.27
N ALA A 208 21.23 6.54 -15.17
CA ALA A 208 20.32 6.58 -14.05
C ALA A 208 19.17 5.57 -14.17
N TYR A 209 18.89 5.04 -15.37
CA TYR A 209 17.74 4.17 -15.63
C TYR A 209 17.76 2.90 -14.78
N GLU A 210 18.85 2.14 -14.82
CA GLU A 210 18.98 0.87 -14.08
C GLU A 210 18.83 1.04 -12.55
N PRO A 211 19.56 1.96 -11.89
CA PRO A 211 19.41 2.15 -10.44
C PRO A 211 18.03 2.69 -10.07
N LEU A 212 17.45 3.61 -10.85
CA LEU A 212 16.10 4.12 -10.60
C LEU A 212 15.07 3.01 -10.69
N SER A 213 15.17 2.14 -11.71
CA SER A 213 14.29 0.99 -11.89
C SER A 213 14.37 0.02 -10.71
N LEU A 214 15.59 -0.40 -10.34
CA LEU A 214 15.79 -1.29 -9.20
C LEU A 214 15.24 -0.72 -7.89
N LEU A 215 15.57 0.54 -7.57
CA LEU A 215 15.11 1.20 -6.35
C LEU A 215 13.59 1.35 -6.34
N ALA A 216 12.98 1.75 -7.47
CA ALA A 216 11.53 1.87 -7.58
C ALA A 216 10.83 0.54 -7.27
N PHE A 217 11.23 -0.55 -7.94
CA PHE A 217 10.64 -1.86 -7.72
C PHE A 217 10.91 -2.40 -6.31
N LEU A 218 12.14 -2.23 -5.79
CA LEU A 218 12.52 -2.66 -4.44
C LEU A 218 11.62 -2.01 -3.38
N PHE A 219 11.52 -0.68 -3.39
CA PHE A 219 10.76 0.06 -2.39
C PHE A 219 9.24 -0.13 -2.56
N LEU A 220 8.73 -0.21 -3.79
CA LEU A 220 7.32 -0.52 -4.02
C LEU A 220 6.97 -1.92 -3.51
N CYS A 221 7.75 -2.94 -3.86
CA CYS A 221 7.52 -4.31 -3.39
C CYS A 221 7.63 -4.40 -1.87
N ALA A 222 8.66 -3.79 -1.28
CA ALA A 222 8.82 -3.74 0.18
C ALA A 222 7.64 -3.04 0.85
N GLY A 223 7.15 -1.93 0.29
CA GLY A 223 6.00 -1.20 0.81
C GLY A 223 4.71 -2.03 0.81
N PHE A 224 4.40 -2.71 -0.30
CA PHE A 224 3.22 -3.58 -0.38
C PHE A 224 3.34 -4.84 0.49
N ALA A 225 4.53 -5.44 0.59
CA ALA A 225 4.78 -6.58 1.45
C ALA A 225 4.76 -6.21 2.95
N ALA A 226 5.18 -4.99 3.30
CA ALA A 226 5.19 -4.53 4.69
C ALA A 226 3.78 -4.29 5.24
N GLN A 227 2.82 -3.85 4.41
CA GLN A 227 1.44 -3.60 4.85
C GLN A 227 0.78 -4.77 5.60
N PRO A 228 0.73 -6.01 5.06
CA PRO A 228 0.13 -7.14 5.77
C PRO A 228 0.91 -7.54 7.03
N VAL A 229 2.24 -7.45 7.00
CA VAL A 229 3.11 -7.78 8.13
C VAL A 229 2.85 -6.82 9.29
N VAL A 230 2.84 -5.51 9.02
CA VAL A 230 2.53 -4.48 10.02
C VAL A 230 1.12 -4.66 10.57
N ARG A 231 0.13 -4.94 9.71
CA ARG A 231 -1.25 -5.15 10.15
C ARG A 231 -1.37 -6.37 11.09
N ARG A 232 -0.64 -7.46 10.79
CA ARG A 232 -0.61 -8.64 11.65
C ARG A 232 0.05 -8.36 12.99
N ALA A 233 1.23 -7.72 12.98
CA ALA A 233 1.92 -7.33 14.20
C ALA A 233 1.05 -6.45 15.10
N GLN A 234 0.32 -5.49 14.53
CA GLN A 234 -0.61 -4.65 15.28
C GLN A 234 -1.78 -5.43 15.87
N HIS A 235 -2.38 -6.34 15.10
CA HIS A 235 -3.46 -7.18 15.60
C HIS A 235 -2.98 -8.07 16.76
N ASP A 236 -1.77 -8.63 16.65
CA ASP A 236 -1.18 -9.47 17.69
C ASP A 236 -0.82 -8.64 18.94
N MET A 237 -0.30 -7.42 18.77
CA MET A 237 -0.05 -6.49 19.87
C MET A 237 -1.34 -6.05 20.55
N ARG A 238 -2.39 -5.71 19.78
CA ARG A 238 -3.70 -5.34 20.31
C ARG A 238 -4.30 -6.50 21.09
N ARG A 239 -4.22 -7.73 20.56
CA ARG A 239 -4.67 -8.95 21.25
C ARG A 239 -3.92 -9.18 22.57
N LYS A 240 -2.58 -9.08 22.57
CA LYS A 240 -1.78 -9.20 23.81
C LYS A 240 -2.17 -8.13 24.83
N ARG A 241 -2.45 -6.91 24.38
CA ARG A 241 -2.89 -5.81 25.25
C ARG A 241 -4.29 -6.05 25.81
N THR A 242 -5.24 -6.53 25.00
CA THR A 242 -6.59 -6.93 25.45
C THR A 242 -6.50 -8.04 26.50
N VAL A 243 -5.69 -9.07 26.25
CA VAL A 243 -5.45 -10.16 27.23
C VAL A 243 -4.84 -9.62 28.52
N GLY A 244 -3.79 -8.80 28.43
CA GLY A 244 -3.15 -8.21 29.61
C GLY A 244 -4.10 -7.33 30.44
N LEU A 245 -4.96 -6.55 29.78
CA LEU A 245 -5.99 -5.75 30.45
C LEU A 245 -7.06 -6.61 31.11
N ALA A 246 -7.56 -7.66 30.42
CA ALA A 246 -8.53 -8.60 30.99
C ALA A 246 -7.96 -9.32 32.22
N THR A 247 -6.71 -9.80 32.15
CA THR A 247 -6.04 -10.44 33.30
C THR A 247 -5.85 -9.47 34.47
N GLN A 248 -5.57 -8.19 34.21
CA GLN A 248 -5.46 -7.18 35.25
C GLN A 248 -6.83 -6.79 35.84
N LEU A 249 -7.90 -6.82 35.04
CA LEU A 249 -9.28 -6.54 35.49
C LEU A 249 -9.90 -7.72 36.25
N GLU A 250 -9.45 -8.94 36.01
CA GLU A 250 -10.04 -10.17 36.56
C GLU A 250 -10.24 -10.15 38.09
N PRO A 251 -9.31 -9.66 38.94
CA PRO A 251 -9.52 -9.59 40.38
C PRO A 251 -10.63 -8.59 40.77
N LEU A 252 -10.70 -7.45 40.06
CA LEU A 252 -11.72 -6.43 40.28
C LEU A 252 -13.10 -6.91 39.83
N TRP A 253 -13.14 -7.59 38.69
CA TRP A 253 -14.34 -8.23 38.16
C TRP A 253 -14.87 -9.30 39.12
N LYS A 254 -14.02 -10.21 39.62
CA LYS A 254 -14.42 -11.23 40.61
C LYS A 254 -15.04 -10.60 41.87
N ARG A 255 -14.45 -9.50 42.37
CA ARG A 255 -15.04 -8.75 43.49
C ARG A 255 -16.40 -8.16 43.12
N ALA A 256 -16.55 -7.54 41.95
CA ALA A 256 -17.81 -6.98 41.50
C ALA A 256 -18.91 -8.06 41.37
N SER A 257 -18.58 -9.20 40.76
CA SER A 257 -19.51 -10.33 40.58
C SER A 257 -19.93 -10.99 41.89
N LEU A 258 -19.11 -10.91 42.95
CA LEU A 258 -19.49 -11.39 44.28
C LEU A 258 -20.58 -10.54 44.93
N VAL A 259 -20.52 -9.21 44.75
CA VAL A 259 -21.51 -8.31 45.37
C VAL A 259 -22.76 -8.15 44.50
N ARG A 260 -22.61 -8.28 43.18
CA ARG A 260 -23.72 -8.31 42.22
C ARG A 260 -23.58 -9.54 41.30
N PRO A 261 -24.11 -10.71 41.71
CA PRO A 261 -24.11 -11.90 40.87
C PRO A 261 -25.06 -11.71 39.67
N GLY A 262 -24.54 -11.18 38.57
CA GLY A 262 -25.26 -11.09 37.29
C GLY A 262 -24.89 -12.24 36.37
N LEU A 263 -25.87 -13.11 36.04
CA LEU A 263 -26.01 -14.04 34.90
C LEU A 263 -24.74 -14.68 34.26
N SER A 264 -23.68 -14.92 35.04
CA SER A 264 -22.39 -15.40 34.52
C SER A 264 -22.33 -16.94 34.49
N GLN A 265 -23.09 -17.56 33.58
CA GLN A 265 -22.86 -18.93 33.13
C GLN A 265 -23.09 -19.01 31.61
N ALA A 266 -22.04 -18.72 30.84
CA ALA A 266 -21.96 -19.12 29.44
C ALA A 266 -20.57 -19.67 29.14
N ASP A 267 -20.60 -20.78 28.41
CA ASP A 267 -19.59 -21.81 28.16
C ASP A 267 -18.19 -21.28 27.75
N PRO A 268 -17.09 -21.72 28.41
CA PRO A 268 -15.72 -21.29 28.11
C PRO A 268 -15.15 -21.67 26.72
N LEU A 269 -15.91 -22.39 25.88
CA LEU A 269 -15.36 -23.16 24.75
C LEU A 269 -15.45 -22.51 23.36
N ALA A 270 -15.91 -21.27 23.22
CA ALA A 270 -16.12 -20.62 21.91
C ALA A 270 -15.20 -19.42 21.59
N ALA A 271 -13.94 -19.44 22.02
CA ALA A 271 -13.05 -18.28 21.95
C ALA A 271 -12.52 -17.94 20.54
N SER A 272 -13.18 -17.02 19.85
CA SER A 272 -12.63 -16.26 18.71
C SER A 272 -12.03 -14.91 19.17
N ALA A 273 -11.34 -14.17 18.30
CA ALA A 273 -10.76 -12.86 18.67
C ALA A 273 -11.84 -11.81 19.03
N ASP A 274 -13.02 -11.88 18.39
CA ASP A 274 -14.20 -11.08 18.77
C ASP A 274 -14.68 -11.44 20.18
N ASP A 275 -14.42 -12.66 20.63
CA ASP A 275 -14.80 -13.16 21.95
C ASP A 275 -13.93 -12.57 23.07
N LEU A 276 -12.67 -12.20 22.77
CA LEU A 276 -11.75 -11.56 23.72
C LEU A 276 -12.09 -10.08 23.97
N GLU A 277 -12.38 -9.31 22.92
CA GLU A 277 -12.84 -7.92 23.07
C GLU A 277 -14.25 -7.88 23.69
N SER A 278 -15.13 -8.81 23.33
CA SER A 278 -16.46 -8.97 23.95
C SER A 278 -16.36 -9.35 25.43
N ARG A 279 -15.44 -10.24 25.80
CA ARG A 279 -15.15 -10.59 27.19
C ARG A 279 -14.68 -9.37 27.99
N LEU A 280 -13.70 -8.62 27.47
CA LEU A 280 -13.20 -7.41 28.14
C LEU A 280 -14.32 -6.36 28.27
N HIS A 281 -15.15 -6.19 27.24
CA HIS A 281 -16.31 -5.30 27.29
C HIS A 281 -17.29 -5.69 28.39
N ARG A 282 -17.62 -6.99 28.49
CA ARG A 282 -18.51 -7.52 29.53
C ARG A 282 -17.94 -7.30 30.93
N GLU A 283 -16.67 -7.62 31.15
CA GLU A 283 -15.99 -7.40 32.45
C GLU A 283 -16.07 -5.92 32.87
N ILE A 284 -15.88 -4.97 31.94
CA ILE A 284 -16.00 -3.52 32.21
C ILE A 284 -17.44 -3.14 32.59
N VAL A 285 -18.45 -3.62 31.85
CA VAL A 285 -19.86 -3.31 32.11
C VAL A 285 -20.29 -3.84 33.48
N GLU A 286 -19.93 -5.07 33.83
CA GLU A 286 -20.30 -5.65 35.13
C GLU A 286 -19.67 -4.90 36.31
N ILE A 287 -18.41 -4.44 36.17
CA ILE A 287 -17.76 -3.60 37.17
C ILE A 287 -18.45 -2.23 37.29
N ARG A 288 -18.80 -1.60 36.17
CA ARG A 288 -19.51 -0.30 36.15
C ARG A 288 -20.89 -0.41 36.79
N ASP A 289 -21.62 -1.48 36.50
CA ASP A 289 -22.92 -1.72 37.10
C ASP A 289 -22.82 -1.88 38.62
N ALA A 290 -21.84 -2.64 39.12
CA ALA A 290 -21.62 -2.81 40.56
C ALA A 290 -21.27 -1.49 41.26
N MET A 291 -20.63 -0.54 40.57
CA MET A 291 -20.35 0.80 41.11
C MET A 291 -21.58 1.71 41.18
N ILE A 292 -22.57 1.51 40.30
CA ILE A 292 -23.75 2.39 40.19
C ILE A 292 -24.91 1.86 41.05
N ASP A 293 -24.96 0.55 41.31
CA ASP A 293 -26.04 -0.08 42.05
C ASP A 293 -26.11 0.43 43.50
N PRO A 294 -27.16 1.19 43.89
CA PRO A 294 -27.25 1.77 45.23
C PRO A 294 -27.52 0.71 46.31
N ARG A 295 -27.81 -0.54 45.93
CA ARG A 295 -28.09 -1.64 46.86
C ARG A 295 -26.81 -2.33 47.36
N VAL A 296 -25.67 -1.98 46.77
CA VAL A 296 -24.40 -2.67 46.93
C VAL A 296 -23.30 -1.65 47.24
N THR A 297 -22.52 -1.90 48.30
CA THR A 297 -21.34 -1.08 48.59
C THR A 297 -20.14 -1.65 47.85
N PHE A 298 -19.76 -1.03 46.72
CA PHE A 298 -18.61 -1.43 45.92
C PHE A 298 -17.64 -0.27 45.69
N ASP A 299 -16.68 -0.13 46.61
CA ASP A 299 -15.64 0.89 46.51
C ASP A 299 -14.43 0.39 45.71
N ILE A 300 -13.91 1.28 44.86
CA ILE A 300 -12.70 1.06 44.07
C ILE A 300 -11.65 2.12 44.39
N SER A 301 -10.41 1.68 44.50
CA SER A 301 -9.24 2.54 44.68
C SER A 301 -8.99 3.42 43.46
N ALA A 302 -8.19 4.48 43.64
CA ALA A 302 -7.77 5.33 42.53
C ALA A 302 -7.00 4.56 41.43
N ALA A 303 -6.20 3.56 41.82
CA ALA A 303 -5.45 2.71 40.90
C ALA A 303 -6.37 1.80 40.07
N GLU A 304 -7.38 1.18 40.69
CA GLU A 304 -8.38 0.35 40.01
C GLU A 304 -9.24 1.18 39.06
N ARG A 305 -9.63 2.39 39.47
CA ARG A 305 -10.36 3.33 38.61
C ARG A 305 -9.53 3.75 37.39
N ALA A 306 -8.24 3.98 37.57
CA ALA A 306 -7.32 4.27 36.45
C ALA A 306 -7.16 3.08 35.50
N LEU A 307 -7.13 1.85 36.02
CA LEU A 307 -7.07 0.63 35.24
C LEU A 307 -8.36 0.41 34.42
N LEU A 308 -9.53 0.58 35.04
CA LEU A 308 -10.83 0.47 34.39
C LEU A 308 -10.97 1.48 33.22
N ASN A 309 -10.61 2.75 33.47
CA ASN A 309 -10.62 3.78 32.44
C ASN A 309 -9.66 3.47 31.28
N ARG A 310 -8.50 2.86 31.56
CA ARG A 310 -7.52 2.44 30.55
C ARG A 310 -8.03 1.26 29.71
N ALA A 311 -8.76 0.33 30.32
CA ALA A 311 -9.38 -0.79 29.60
C ALA A 311 -10.51 -0.29 28.68
N GLU A 312 -11.31 0.65 29.16
CA GLU A 312 -12.38 1.31 28.41
C GLU A 312 -11.82 2.15 27.24
N SER A 313 -10.78 2.94 27.48
CA SER A 313 -10.11 3.73 26.43
C SER A 313 -9.43 2.84 25.36
N HIS A 314 -8.95 1.66 25.73
CA HIS A 314 -8.43 0.66 24.78
C HIS A 314 -9.53 0.07 23.89
N LEU A 315 -10.69 -0.29 24.45
CA LEU A 315 -11.84 -0.81 23.67
C LEU A 315 -12.42 0.23 22.72
N LEU A 316 -12.59 1.47 23.19
CA LEU A 316 -13.07 2.59 22.37
C LEU A 316 -12.03 3.05 21.33
N GLY A 317 -10.82 2.49 21.33
CA GLY A 317 -9.71 2.88 20.47
C GLY A 317 -9.15 4.27 20.77
N LEU A 318 -9.56 4.88 21.89
CA LEU A 318 -9.16 6.22 22.33
C LEU A 318 -7.70 6.29 22.78
N ASP A 319 -7.09 5.17 23.20
CA ASP A 319 -5.65 5.11 23.47
C ASP A 319 -4.78 5.42 22.25
N THR A 320 -5.29 5.13 21.05
CA THR A 320 -4.64 5.44 19.77
C THR A 320 -4.92 6.90 19.33
N ARG A 321 -5.89 7.56 19.98
CA ARG A 321 -6.30 8.94 19.71
C ARG A 321 -5.72 9.93 20.72
N ALA A 322 -5.49 9.52 21.98
CA ALA A 322 -4.86 10.35 23.01
C ALA A 322 -3.36 10.55 22.77
N THR A 323 -2.65 9.52 22.27
CA THR A 323 -1.28 9.67 21.72
C THR A 323 -1.22 10.56 20.47
N ARG A 324 -2.37 10.82 19.83
CA ARG A 324 -2.52 11.71 18.67
C ARG A 324 -2.58 13.18 19.09
N THR A 325 -3.00 13.47 20.33
CA THR A 325 -3.13 14.84 20.85
C THR A 325 -1.87 15.30 21.59
N THR A 326 -1.13 14.39 22.22
CA THR A 326 0.11 14.73 22.95
C THR A 326 1.34 14.92 22.05
N ALA A 327 1.24 14.64 20.75
CA ALA A 327 2.31 14.84 19.76
C ALA A 327 2.14 16.12 18.91
N SER A 328 1.41 17.12 19.43
CA SER A 328 1.42 18.48 18.88
C SER A 328 2.00 19.45 19.91
N PRO A 329 3.30 19.75 19.86
CA PRO A 329 3.86 20.85 20.65
C PRO A 329 3.73 22.16 19.88
N GLY A 330 3.06 23.15 20.46
CA GLY A 330 3.29 24.57 20.19
C GLY A 330 2.12 25.36 19.64
N GLY A 331 1.54 26.24 20.48
CA GLY A 331 0.60 27.27 20.03
C GLY A 331 -0.13 28.07 21.11
N ARG A 332 0.62 28.64 22.08
CA ARG A 332 0.36 29.84 22.91
C ARG A 332 -1.08 30.10 23.42
N VAL A 333 -1.32 29.96 24.73
CA VAL A 333 -1.13 30.99 25.79
C VAL A 333 -2.05 32.20 25.58
N GLY A 334 -2.86 32.44 26.61
CA GLY A 334 -4.04 33.29 26.57
C GLY A 334 -3.78 34.78 26.51
N GLN A 335 -4.87 35.48 26.18
CA GLN A 335 -5.05 36.87 26.55
C GLN A 335 -6.55 37.08 26.81
N GLU A 336 -6.93 36.87 28.07
CA GLU A 336 -8.09 37.51 28.66
C GLU A 336 -7.71 38.94 29.05
N GLY A 337 -8.64 39.88 28.91
CA GLY A 337 -8.73 41.03 29.82
C GLY A 337 -8.63 42.43 29.20
N SER A 338 -9.80 43.05 29.06
CA SER A 338 -10.10 44.41 29.55
C SER A 338 -9.26 45.60 29.05
N SER A 339 -9.85 46.37 28.13
CA SER A 339 -10.28 47.77 28.30
C SER A 339 -10.35 48.49 26.95
#